data_AF-A0A832ZTT3-F1
#
_entry.id   AF-A0A832ZTT3-F1
#
_cell.length_a   1.000
_cell.length_b   1.000
_cell.length_c   1.000
_cell.angle_alpha   90.00
_cell.angle_beta   90.00
_cell.angle_gamma   90.00
#
_symmetry.space_group_name_H-M   'P 1'
#
loop_
_entity.id
_entity.type
_entity.pdbx_description
1 polymer ?
#
loop_
_entity_poly.entity_id
_entity_poly.type
_entity_poly.pdbx_seq_one_letter_code
_entity_poly.pdbx_strand_id
1 'polypeptide(L)'
;MKPVYRCRVCGEFTEEFQHCGKPAAFFMTDEQRVRLSKLMSALLRHIPHEAGLRLDPGGWVEVEELARAIRERWRRRDLYQWVTPQHVLAVAMLDPKGRFQLSSDMRRIRAAYGHSVKLELGYEPLSLKELP
;
A
#
# COMPACT_ATOMS: atom_id res chain seq x y z
N MET A 1 8.88 -8.32 8.15
CA MET A 1 7.93 -8.75 7.11
C MET A 1 8.63 -9.83 6.31
N LYS A 2 7.93 -10.81 5.74
CA LYS A 2 8.58 -11.85 4.91
C LYS A 2 8.83 -11.35 3.48
N PRO A 3 9.67 -12.02 2.67
CA PRO A 3 9.70 -11.81 1.23
C PRO A 3 8.31 -12.05 0.61
N VAL A 4 8.08 -11.50 -0.59
CA VAL A 4 6.83 -11.71 -1.33
C VAL A 4 7.11 -12.56 -2.55
N TYR A 5 6.18 -13.48 -2.80
CA TYR A 5 6.10 -14.29 -3.99
C TYR A 5 4.77 -14.06 -4.70
N ARG A 6 4.74 -14.40 -5.99
CA ARG A 6 3.53 -14.40 -6.81
C ARG A 6 3.21 -15.80 -7.27
N CYS A 7 2.00 -16.27 -6.99
CA CYS A 7 1.56 -17.58 -7.46
C CYS A 7 1.58 -17.61 -9.00
N ARG A 8 2.22 -18.63 -9.57
CA ARG A 8 2.27 -18.84 -11.03
C ARG A 8 0.96 -19.36 -11.62
N VAL A 9 0.04 -19.80 -10.77
CA VAL A 9 -1.23 -20.40 -11.19
C VAL A 9 -2.36 -19.36 -11.17
N CYS A 10 -2.61 -18.75 -10.01
CA CYS A 10 -3.70 -17.78 -9.86
C CYS A 10 -3.25 -16.31 -9.85
N GLY A 11 -1.94 -16.04 -9.77
CA GLY A 11 -1.40 -14.67 -9.74
C GLY A 11 -1.42 -13.98 -8.39
N GLU A 12 -1.98 -14.61 -7.33
CA GLU A 12 -2.08 -14.07 -5.96
C GLU A 12 -0.69 -13.81 -5.35
N PHE A 13 -0.59 -12.77 -4.51
CA PHE A 13 0.61 -12.50 -3.74
C PHE A 13 0.61 -13.32 -2.45
N THR A 14 1.76 -13.87 -2.08
CA THR A 14 1.89 -14.68 -0.87
C THR A 14 3.24 -14.45 -0.19
N GLU A 15 3.28 -14.70 1.12
CA GLU A 15 4.52 -14.72 1.91
C GLU A 15 5.17 -16.11 1.93
N GLU A 16 4.51 -17.12 1.36
CA GLU A 16 4.96 -18.51 1.33
C GLU A 16 5.59 -18.86 -0.02
N PHE A 17 6.61 -19.73 -0.01
CA PHE A 17 7.32 -20.13 -1.24
C PHE A 17 6.49 -21.02 -2.17
N GLN A 18 5.35 -21.53 -1.70
CA GLN A 18 4.41 -22.37 -2.44
C GLN A 18 2.98 -21.82 -2.37
N HIS A 19 2.26 -21.94 -3.48
CA HIS A 19 0.84 -21.60 -3.59
C HIS A 19 0.19 -22.40 -4.73
N CYS A 20 -1.09 -22.79 -4.58
CA CYS A 20 -1.78 -23.67 -5.53
C CYS A 20 -0.99 -24.96 -5.85
N GLY A 21 -0.30 -25.53 -4.86
CA GLY A 21 0.49 -26.75 -5.01
C GLY A 21 1.76 -26.63 -5.87
N LYS A 22 2.17 -25.40 -6.24
CA LYS A 22 3.40 -25.15 -7.03
C LYS A 22 4.31 -24.12 -6.36
N PRO A 23 5.62 -24.14 -6.63
CA PRO A 23 6.51 -23.06 -6.21
C PRO A 23 6.06 -21.71 -6.79
N ALA A 24 5.89 -20.73 -5.91
CA ALA A 24 5.55 -19.36 -6.28
C ALA A 24 6.80 -18.66 -6.85
N ALA A 25 6.60 -17.70 -7.77
CA ALA A 25 7.69 -16.92 -8.33
C ALA A 25 8.13 -15.86 -7.31
N PHE A 26 9.43 -15.74 -7.06
CA PHE A 26 9.97 -14.63 -6.26
C PHE A 26 9.53 -13.29 -6.85
N PHE A 27 9.05 -12.37 -6.01
CA PHE A 27 8.52 -11.08 -6.43
C PHE A 27 9.27 -9.90 -5.79
N MET A 28 9.55 -9.94 -4.49
CA MET A 28 10.28 -8.87 -3.78
C MET A 28 10.92 -9.37 -2.48
N THR A 29 12.07 -8.79 -2.09
CA THR A 29 12.72 -9.13 -0.81
C THR A 29 11.97 -8.55 0.39
N ASP A 30 12.26 -9.04 1.59
CA ASP A 30 11.73 -8.46 2.82
C ASP A 30 12.27 -7.05 3.09
N GLU A 31 13.53 -6.75 2.77
CA GLU A 31 14.07 -5.40 2.96
C GLU A 31 13.39 -4.39 2.02
N GLN A 32 13.19 -4.78 0.75
CA GLN A 32 12.43 -4.01 -0.22
C GLN A 32 11.00 -3.75 0.28
N ARG A 33 10.32 -4.79 0.76
CA ARG A 33 8.95 -4.70 1.30
C ARG A 33 8.86 -3.78 2.51
N VAL A 34 9.75 -3.94 3.49
CA VAL A 34 9.79 -3.10 4.69
C VAL A 34 10.04 -1.64 4.32
N ARG A 35 10.99 -1.40 3.43
CA ARG A 35 11.34 -0.05 2.98
C ARG A 35 10.17 0.62 2.26
N LEU A 36 9.54 -0.09 1.33
CA LEU A 36 8.39 0.41 0.59
C LEU A 36 7.18 0.67 1.52
N SER A 37 6.87 -0.27 2.43
CA SER A 37 5.78 -0.10 3.41
C SER A 37 5.96 1.14 4.30
N LYS A 38 7.19 1.39 4.77
CA LYS A 38 7.52 2.60 5.55
C LYS A 38 7.31 3.87 4.72
N LEU A 39 7.77 3.89 3.47
CA LEU A 39 7.60 5.04 2.59
C LEU A 39 6.12 5.29 2.27
N MET A 40 5.36 4.25 1.90
CA MET A 40 3.92 4.35 1.66
C MET A 40 3.19 4.90 2.88
N SER A 41 3.52 4.41 4.08
CA SER A 41 2.94 4.93 5.33
C SER A 41 3.22 6.43 5.50
N ALA A 42 4.44 6.88 5.22
CA ALA A 42 4.79 8.29 5.35
C ALA A 42 4.07 9.17 4.31
N LEU A 43 4.08 8.77 3.03
CA LEU A 43 3.45 9.51 1.93
C LEU A 43 1.95 9.60 2.10
N LEU A 44 1.28 8.51 2.50
CA LEU A 44 -0.18 8.47 2.61
C LEU A 44 -0.73 9.10 3.89
N ARG A 45 0.10 9.39 4.90
CA ARG A 45 -0.35 9.91 6.21
C ARG A 45 0.16 11.31 6.56
N HIS A 46 1.36 11.65 6.09
CA HIS A 46 2.12 12.78 6.65
C HIS A 46 2.64 13.72 5.56
N ILE A 47 3.24 13.16 4.51
CA ILE A 47 4.05 13.94 3.56
C ILE A 47 3.73 13.64 2.08
N PRO A 48 2.45 13.63 1.64
CA PRO A 48 2.13 13.35 0.24
C PRO A 48 2.77 14.37 -0.72
N HIS A 49 2.85 15.64 -0.29
CA HIS A 49 3.42 16.73 -1.07
C HIS A 49 4.92 16.56 -1.35
N GLU A 50 5.69 15.83 -0.52
CA GLU A 50 7.12 15.57 -0.78
C GLU A 50 7.35 14.70 -2.03
N ALA A 51 6.33 13.97 -2.49
CA ALA A 51 6.35 13.24 -3.76
C ALA A 51 5.39 13.87 -4.81
N GLY A 52 4.89 15.08 -4.56
CA GLY A 52 3.92 15.75 -5.43
C GLY A 52 2.55 15.04 -5.51
N LEU A 53 2.21 14.21 -4.52
CA LEU A 53 0.92 13.54 -4.44
C LEU A 53 -0.14 14.50 -3.89
N ARG A 54 -1.36 14.34 -4.42
CA ARG A 54 -2.56 14.97 -3.89
C ARG A 54 -3.53 13.86 -3.53
N LEU A 55 -3.82 13.73 -2.25
CA LEU A 55 -4.86 12.81 -1.77
C LEU A 55 -6.21 13.51 -1.91
N ASP A 56 -7.25 12.75 -2.21
CA ASP A 56 -8.62 13.26 -2.16
C ASP A 56 -9.07 13.51 -0.69
N PRO A 57 -10.25 14.12 -0.45
CA PRO A 57 -10.71 14.38 0.92
C PRO A 57 -10.83 13.13 1.81
N GLY A 58 -11.06 11.95 1.21
CA GLY A 58 -11.10 10.66 1.89
C GLY A 58 -9.73 9.99 2.07
N GLY A 59 -8.65 10.65 1.65
CA GLY A 59 -7.27 10.20 1.73
C GLY A 59 -6.84 9.26 0.60
N TRP A 60 -7.64 9.10 -0.45
CA TRP A 60 -7.36 8.21 -1.56
C TRP A 60 -6.42 8.81 -2.60
N VAL A 61 -5.65 7.93 -3.24
CA VAL A 61 -4.85 8.22 -4.43
C VAL A 61 -4.82 7.00 -5.34
N GLU A 62 -4.65 7.20 -6.64
CA GLU A 62 -4.44 6.10 -7.58
C GLU A 62 -3.14 5.35 -7.26
N VAL A 63 -3.18 4.01 -7.33
CA VAL A 63 -2.04 3.12 -7.09
C VAL A 63 -0.95 3.37 -8.12
N GLU A 64 -1.34 3.57 -9.38
CA GLU A 64 -0.46 3.95 -10.48
C GLU A 64 0.27 5.25 -10.19
N GLU A 65 -0.47 6.25 -9.69
CA GLU A 65 0.08 7.56 -9.36
C GLU A 65 1.05 7.51 -8.19
N LEU A 66 0.73 6.73 -7.15
CA LEU A 66 1.62 6.50 -6.02
C LEU A 66 2.94 5.84 -6.46
N ALA A 67 2.86 4.77 -7.26
CA ALA A 67 4.05 4.10 -7.77
C ALA A 67 4.91 5.03 -8.63
N ARG A 68 4.27 5.81 -9.52
CA ARG A 68 4.93 6.80 -10.36
C ARG A 68 5.59 7.89 -9.53
N ALA A 69 4.90 8.44 -8.53
CA ALA A 69 5.44 9.45 -7.62
C ALA A 69 6.70 8.97 -6.88
N ILE A 70 6.67 7.73 -6.38
CA ILE A 70 7.80 7.11 -5.70
C ILE A 70 9.01 6.98 -6.65
N ARG A 71 8.78 6.57 -7.89
CA ARG A 71 9.85 6.35 -8.88
C ARG A 71 10.42 7.63 -9.48
N GLU A 72 9.60 8.66 -9.65
CA GLU A 72 9.98 9.84 -10.45
C GLU A 72 10.19 11.10 -9.62
N ARG A 73 9.47 11.27 -8.50
CA ARG A 73 9.42 12.54 -7.76
C ARG A 73 9.99 12.47 -6.34
N TRP A 74 9.97 11.29 -5.72
CA TRP A 74 10.49 11.14 -4.37
C TRP A 74 11.99 11.50 -4.29
N ARG A 75 12.39 12.25 -3.26
CA ARG A 75 13.77 12.74 -3.07
C ARG A 75 14.85 11.65 -3.05
N ARG A 76 14.49 10.40 -2.70
CA ARG A 76 15.41 9.23 -2.72
C ARG A 76 14.97 8.18 -3.74
N ARG A 77 14.40 8.60 -4.88
CA ARG A 77 13.83 7.73 -5.92
C ARG A 77 14.79 6.67 -6.46
N ASP A 78 16.10 6.90 -6.41
CA ASP A 78 17.11 5.94 -6.88
C ASP A 78 17.01 4.60 -6.12
N LEU A 79 16.57 4.64 -4.86
CA LEU A 79 16.35 3.44 -4.03
C LEU A 79 15.06 2.67 -4.37
N TYR A 80 14.23 3.21 -5.27
CA TYR A 80 12.87 2.73 -5.56
C TYR A 80 12.57 2.62 -7.06
N GLN A 81 13.59 2.59 -7.93
CA GLN A 81 13.39 2.45 -9.38
C GLN A 81 12.65 1.15 -9.77
N TRP A 82 12.75 0.11 -8.94
CA TRP A 82 12.05 -1.17 -9.10
C TRP A 82 10.54 -1.10 -8.79
N VAL A 83 10.05 -0.01 -8.19
CA VAL A 83 8.65 0.09 -7.75
C VAL A 83 7.70 0.22 -8.94
N THR A 84 6.67 -0.61 -8.92
CA THR A 84 5.56 -0.65 -9.88
C THR A 84 4.24 -0.70 -9.12
N PRO A 85 3.08 -0.48 -9.78
CA PRO A 85 1.77 -0.60 -9.14
C PRO A 85 1.57 -1.93 -8.42
N GLN A 86 2.08 -3.03 -8.99
CA GLN A 86 1.99 -4.37 -8.41
C GLN A 86 2.74 -4.49 -7.06
N HIS A 87 3.85 -3.76 -6.88
CA HIS A 87 4.57 -3.75 -5.61
C HIS A 87 3.79 -3.01 -4.52
N VAL A 88 3.11 -1.92 -4.88
CA VAL A 88 2.22 -1.19 -3.98
C VAL A 88 1.05 -2.08 -3.54
N LEU A 89 0.40 -2.76 -4.48
CA LEU A 89 -0.67 -3.72 -4.20
C LEU A 89 -0.20 -4.84 -3.28
N ALA A 90 0.93 -5.47 -3.59
CA ALA A 90 1.47 -6.57 -2.78
C ALA A 90 1.76 -6.14 -1.33
N VAL A 91 2.31 -4.94 -1.13
CA VAL A 91 2.54 -4.38 0.22
C VAL A 91 1.23 -4.14 0.95
N ALA A 92 0.21 -3.61 0.26
CA ALA A 92 -1.09 -3.30 0.87
C ALA A 92 -1.89 -4.57 1.21
N MET A 93 -1.96 -5.54 0.29
CA MET A 93 -2.71 -6.79 0.46
C MET A 93 -2.13 -7.67 1.57
N LEU A 94 -0.81 -7.71 1.68
CA LEU A 94 -0.11 -8.52 2.68
C LEU A 94 0.26 -7.70 3.93
N ASP A 95 -0.42 -6.60 4.23
CA ASP A 95 -0.12 -5.83 5.44
C ASP A 95 -0.77 -6.44 6.68
N PRO A 96 0.00 -7.05 7.60
CA PRO A 96 -0.58 -7.69 8.79
C PRO A 96 -1.22 -6.71 9.77
N LYS A 97 -0.96 -5.40 9.65
CA LYS A 97 -1.52 -4.38 10.56
C LYS A 97 -2.65 -3.56 9.94
N GLY A 98 -3.11 -3.91 8.74
CA GLY A 98 -4.19 -3.22 8.04
C GLY A 98 -3.99 -1.70 7.92
N ARG A 99 -2.75 -1.23 7.72
CA ARG A 99 -2.40 0.20 7.58
C ARG A 99 -2.92 0.79 6.28
N PHE A 100 -3.10 -0.04 5.26
CA PHE A 100 -3.52 0.36 3.92
C PHE A 100 -4.90 -0.20 3.62
N GLN A 101 -5.72 0.59 2.95
CA GLN A 101 -6.98 0.16 2.39
C GLN A 101 -6.92 0.34 0.87
N LEU A 102 -7.34 -0.69 0.15
CA LEU A 102 -7.53 -0.65 -1.30
C LEU A 102 -9.01 -0.44 -1.61
N SER A 103 -9.31 0.26 -2.70
CA SER A 103 -10.67 0.33 -3.23
C SER A 103 -11.12 -1.05 -3.76
N SER A 104 -12.42 -1.23 -3.97
CA SER A 104 -12.99 -2.49 -4.46
C SER A 104 -12.44 -2.93 -5.82
N ASP A 105 -12.10 -1.97 -6.68
CA ASP A 105 -11.46 -2.18 -7.99
C ASP A 105 -9.92 -2.23 -7.92
N MET A 106 -9.34 -2.12 -6.71
CA MET A 106 -7.90 -2.09 -6.44
C MET A 106 -7.13 -0.96 -7.13
N ARG A 107 -7.81 0.06 -7.67
CA ARG A 107 -7.17 1.18 -8.36
C ARG A 107 -6.70 2.29 -7.42
N ARG A 108 -7.36 2.42 -6.27
CA ARG A 108 -7.03 3.44 -5.28
C ARG A 108 -6.54 2.83 -3.99
N ILE A 109 -5.67 3.56 -3.33
CA ILE A 109 -5.11 3.22 -2.03
C ILE A 109 -5.19 4.42 -1.10
N ARG A 110 -5.45 4.17 0.18
CA ARG A 110 -5.29 5.14 1.26
C ARG A 110 -4.68 4.51 2.49
N ALA A 111 -4.20 5.32 3.42
CA ALA A 111 -3.97 4.83 4.78
C ALA A 111 -5.30 4.65 5.51
N ALA A 112 -5.47 3.53 6.21
CA ALA A 112 -6.66 3.20 6.98
C ALA A 112 -6.77 4.02 8.28
N TYR A 113 -5.64 4.51 8.79
CA TYR A 113 -5.55 5.30 10.02
C TYR A 113 -4.25 6.11 10.08
N GLY A 114 -4.16 7.00 11.08
CA GLY A 114 -2.91 7.71 11.42
C GLY A 114 -2.61 8.92 10.55
N HIS A 115 -3.64 9.54 9.98
CA HIS A 115 -3.52 10.78 9.22
C HIS A 115 -3.19 11.94 10.16
N SER A 116 -2.07 12.62 9.91
CA SER A 116 -1.77 13.90 10.57
C SER A 116 -2.19 15.09 9.71
N VAL A 117 -2.52 14.85 8.45
CA VAL A 117 -3.15 15.83 7.56
C VAL A 117 -4.65 15.81 7.82
N LYS A 118 -5.28 16.99 7.89
CA LYS A 118 -6.71 17.14 8.14
C LYS A 118 -7.48 16.56 6.95
N LEU A 119 -7.89 15.30 7.06
CA LEU A 119 -8.80 14.67 6.12
C LEU A 119 -10.23 14.93 6.59
N GLU A 120 -11.12 15.27 5.66
CA GLU A 120 -12.56 15.22 5.91
C GLU A 120 -13.00 13.76 5.82
N LEU A 121 -12.56 12.97 6.79
CA LEU A 121 -13.08 11.62 6.96
C LEU A 121 -14.50 11.77 7.47
N GLY A 122 -15.49 11.59 6.59
CA GLY A 122 -16.90 11.43 6.95
C GLY A 122 -17.11 10.11 7.71
N TYR A 123 -16.46 9.96 8.86
CA TYR A 123 -16.86 8.96 9.85
C TYR A 123 -18.11 9.51 10.53
N GLU A 124 -19.27 8.94 10.21
CA GLU A 124 -20.36 8.95 11.16
C GLU A 124 -19.89 8.17 12.40
N PRO A 125 -19.86 8.77 13.59
CA PRO A 125 -19.52 8.05 14.80
C PRO A 125 -20.55 6.93 15.00
N LEU A 126 -20.10 5.69 15.19
CA LEU A 126 -20.97 4.63 15.69
C LEU A 126 -21.54 5.09 17.03
N SER A 127 -22.86 5.25 17.09
CA SER A 127 -23.56 5.57 18.33
C SER A 127 -23.42 4.39 19.29
N LEU A 128 -22.99 4.65 20.53
CA LEU A 128 -22.81 3.66 21.60
C LEU A 128 -24.11 2.96 22.06
N LYS A 129 -25.24 3.15 21.38
CA LYS A 129 -26.55 2.60 21.79
C LYS A 129 -26.90 1.23 21.17
N GLU A 130 -26.02 0.64 20.36
CA GLU A 130 -26.31 -0.60 19.63
C GLU A 130 -25.29 -1.73 19.86
N LEU A 131 -24.56 -1.71 20.98
CA LEU A 131 -23.82 -2.89 21.43
C LEU A 131 -24.76 -3.76 22.31
N PRO A 132 -24.93 -5.06 22.00
CA PRO A 132 -25.72 -5.98 22.82
C PRO A 132 -25.07 -6.25 24.19
#